data_AF-A0A1B6KIZ1-F1
#
_entry.id   AF-A0A1B6KIZ1-F1
#
_cell.length_a   1.000
_cell.length_b   1.000
_cell.length_c   1.000
_cell.angle_alpha   90.00
_cell.angle_beta   90.00
_cell.angle_gamma   90.00
#
_symmetry.space_group_name_H-M   'P 1'
#
loop_
_entity.id
_entity.type
_entity.pdbx_description
1 polymer ?
#
loop_
_entity_poly.entity_id
_entity_poly.type
_entity_poly.pdbx_seq_one_letter_code
_entity_poly.pdbx_strand_id
1 'polypeptide(L)'
;EVHYINDRERGYVWEEVVILLPKTVSIVMLSATVPNTMEFANWVGCTTKRRVFVISTLKRPIPLQHHLYTGTGRATRTNCFLIRDGEGPFILGGYNDAIASREKKEKEIVSDGRGG
;
A
#
# COMPACT_ATOMS: atom_id res chain seq x y z
N GLU A 1 4.83 1.26 14.58
CA GLU A 1 4.92 1.99 13.30
C GLU A 1 4.55 3.43 13.51
N VAL A 2 5.44 4.35 13.14
CA VAL A 2 5.22 5.78 13.41
C VAL A 2 4.15 6.39 12.50
N HIS A 3 3.79 5.75 11.39
CA HIS A 3 2.72 6.23 10.51
C HIS A 3 1.34 6.33 11.21
N TYR A 4 1.15 5.68 12.36
CA TYR A 4 -0.05 5.85 13.20
C TYR A 4 -0.13 7.22 13.89
N ILE A 5 0.88 8.08 13.76
CA ILE A 5 0.79 9.44 14.30
C ILE A 5 -0.33 10.26 13.64
N ASN A 6 -0.69 9.93 12.40
CA ASN A 6 -1.80 10.57 11.70
C ASN A 6 -3.18 9.99 12.09
N ASP A 7 -3.22 9.01 12.99
CA ASP A 7 -4.47 8.45 13.50
C ASP A 7 -5.15 9.44 14.46
N ARG A 8 -6.39 9.83 14.17
CA ARG A 8 -7.12 10.83 14.94
C ARG A 8 -7.34 10.42 16.40
N GLU A 9 -7.50 9.14 16.67
CA GLU A 9 -7.80 8.62 18.01
C GLU A 9 -6.53 8.28 18.79
N ARG A 10 -5.38 8.11 18.12
CA ARG A 10 -4.14 7.60 18.74
C ARG A 10 -2.92 8.51 18.56
N GLY A 11 -2.98 9.49 17.67
CA GLY A 11 -1.87 10.39 17.34
C GLY A 11 -1.39 11.21 18.53
N TYR A 12 -2.32 11.67 19.38
CA TYR A 12 -1.98 12.47 20.56
C TYR A 12 -1.05 11.72 21.54
N VAL A 13 -1.23 10.41 21.69
CA VAL A 13 -0.39 9.58 22.57
C VAL A 13 1.06 9.56 22.07
N TRP A 14 1.27 9.52 20.75
CA TRP A 14 2.61 9.59 20.17
C TRP A 14 3.28 10.94 20.42
N GLU A 15 2.53 12.03 20.30
CA GLU A 15 3.05 13.37 20.58
C GLU A 15 3.45 13.52 22.04
N GLU A 16 2.59 13.10 22.97
CA GLU A 16 2.88 13.15 24.41
C GLU A 16 4.12 12.34 24.78
N VAL A 17 4.27 11.13 24.22
CA VAL A 17 5.47 10.31 24.43
C VAL A 17 6.72 11.04 23.94
N VAL A 18 6.71 11.62 22.74
CA VAL A 18 7.89 12.32 22.20
C VAL A 18 8.25 13.55 23.03
N ILE A 19 7.25 14.29 23.50
CA ILE A 19 7.45 15.52 24.31
C ILE A 19 7.96 15.18 25.71
N LEU A 20 7.44 14.12 26.34
CA LEU A 20 7.74 13.76 27.73
C LEU A 20 8.99 12.87 27.88
N LEU A 21 9.59 12.43 26.78
CA LEU A 21 10.77 11.57 26.81
C LEU A 21 11.98 12.25 27.49
N PRO A 22 12.67 11.57 28.42
CA PRO A 22 13.90 12.09 29.01
C PRO A 22 15.01 12.30 27.97
N LYS A 23 15.82 13.35 28.13
CA LYS A 23 16.91 13.73 27.20
C LYS A 23 17.98 12.65 27.00
N THR A 24 18.10 11.70 27.93
CA THR A 24 19.07 10.60 27.84
C THR A 24 18.66 9.53 26.84
N VAL A 25 17.37 9.40 26.52
CA VAL A 25 16.81 8.32 25.70
C VAL A 25 16.99 8.60 24.21
N SER A 26 17.62 7.67 23.49
CA SER A 26 17.73 7.70 22.03
C SER A 26 16.46 7.13 21.39
N ILE A 27 15.94 7.80 20.36
CA ILE A 27 14.71 7.40 19.67
C ILE A 27 15.08 6.74 18.34
N VAL A 28 14.52 5.56 18.09
CA VAL A 28 14.56 4.88 16.79
C VAL A 28 13.13 4.74 16.30
N MET A 29 12.84 5.33 15.14
CA MET A 29 11.50 5.40 14.56
C MET A 29 11.44 4.55 13.29
N LEU A 30 10.65 3.48 13.33
CA LEU A 30 10.39 2.61 12.19
C LEU A 30 8.96 2.84 11.68
N SER A 31 8.86 3.14 10.39
CA SER A 31 7.59 3.44 9.74
C SER A 31 7.55 2.86 8.33
N ALA A 32 6.33 2.64 7.84
CA ALA A 32 6.05 2.44 6.42
C ALA A 32 6.27 3.77 5.65
N THR A 33 6.03 3.76 4.34
CA THR A 33 6.12 4.97 3.50
C THR A 33 5.10 6.01 3.97
N VAL A 34 5.58 7.11 4.56
CA VAL A 34 4.74 8.24 4.99
C VAL A 34 5.12 9.47 4.16
N PRO A 35 4.15 10.29 3.68
CA PRO A 35 4.48 11.62 3.19
C PRO A 35 5.05 12.49 4.33
N ASN A 36 5.82 13.53 4.00
CA ASN A 36 6.30 14.54 4.95
C ASN A 36 7.26 14.04 6.06
N THR A 37 8.06 13.00 5.81
CA THR A 37 9.03 12.47 6.78
C THR A 37 10.02 13.52 7.31
N MET A 38 10.39 14.50 6.47
CA MET A 38 11.33 15.55 6.85
C MET A 38 10.74 16.55 7.85
N GLU A 39 9.49 16.97 7.66
CA GLU A 39 8.80 17.87 8.60
C GLU A 39 8.67 17.22 9.97
N PHE A 40 8.26 15.96 9.98
CA PHE A 40 8.14 15.18 11.20
C PHE A 40 9.51 15.01 11.91
N ALA A 41 10.56 14.65 11.17
CA ALA A 41 11.90 14.52 11.75
C ALA A 41 12.44 15.84 12.31
N ASN A 42 12.17 16.96 11.63
CA ASN A 42 12.53 18.30 12.11
C ASN A 42 11.79 18.63 13.41
N TRP A 43 10.49 18.35 13.49
CA TRP A 43 9.72 18.54 14.72
C TRP A 43 10.29 17.70 15.88
N VAL A 44 10.55 16.40 15.66
CA VAL A 44 11.17 15.54 16.68
C VAL A 44 12.53 16.07 17.12
N GLY A 45 13.37 16.50 16.18
CA GLY A 45 14.70 17.06 16.48
C GLY A 45 14.63 18.37 17.27
N CYS A 46 13.69 19.25 16.93
CA CYS A 46 13.45 20.50 17.64
C CYS A 46 12.92 20.29 19.06
N THR A 47 12.02 19.33 19.26
CA THR A 47 11.41 18.98 20.55
C THR A 47 12.43 18.31 21.48
N THR A 48 13.18 17.34 20.96
CA THR A 48 14.16 16.58 21.75
C THR A 48 15.54 17.23 21.85
N LYS A 49 15.78 18.32 21.09
CA LYS A 49 17.08 19.01 20.93
C LYS A 49 18.19 18.06 20.48
N ARG A 50 17.87 17.16 19.55
CA ARG A 50 18.79 16.16 19.01
C ARG A 50 18.78 16.14 17.50
N ARG A 51 19.91 15.73 16.91
CA ARG A 51 20.02 15.50 15.47
C ARG A 51 19.24 14.24 15.11
N VAL A 52 18.29 14.36 14.18
CA VAL A 52 17.51 13.24 13.65
C VAL A 52 17.96 12.98 12.23
N PHE A 53 18.20 11.70 11.89
CA PHE A 53 18.56 11.29 10.54
C PHE A 53 17.38 10.56 9.91
N VAL A 54 16.96 11.02 8.73
CA VAL A 54 15.90 10.37 7.95
C VAL A 54 16.55 9.46 6.91
N ILE A 55 16.20 8.18 6.97
CA ILE A 55 16.60 7.18 5.98
C ILE A 55 15.31 6.64 5.37
N SER A 56 15.16 6.76 4.06
CA SER A 56 13.99 6.27 3.34
C SER A 56 14.41 5.53 2.06
N THR A 57 13.56 4.59 1.66
CA THR A 57 13.70 3.87 0.39
C THR A 57 12.31 3.68 -0.19
N LEU A 58 12.16 3.95 -1.49
CA LEU A 58 10.94 3.62 -2.24
C LEU A 58 11.01 2.21 -2.83
N LYS A 59 12.20 1.60 -2.87
CA LYS A 59 12.42 0.30 -3.50
C LYS A 59 11.97 -0.82 -2.56
N ARG A 60 11.04 -1.66 -3.02
CA ARG A 60 10.65 -2.90 -2.33
C ARG A 60 11.77 -3.94 -2.46
N PRO A 61 12.15 -4.65 -1.38
CA PRO A 61 13.12 -5.75 -1.45
C PRO A 61 12.63 -6.92 -2.29
N ILE A 62 11.32 -7.20 -2.26
CA ILE A 62 10.68 -8.25 -3.06
C ILE A 62 9.71 -7.56 -4.03
N PRO A 63 9.96 -7.62 -5.35
CA PRO A 63 9.04 -7.08 -6.35
C PRO A 63 7.67 -7.76 -6.28
N LEU A 64 6.60 -6.99 -6.44
CA LEU A 64 5.22 -7.50 -6.41
C LEU A 64 4.64 -7.61 -7.81
N GLN A 65 3.82 -8.62 -8.05
CA GLN A 65 3.04 -8.74 -9.26
C GLN A 65 1.57 -8.42 -9.00
N HIS A 66 1.04 -7.46 -9.74
CA HIS A 66 -0.37 -7.07 -9.66
C HIS A 66 -1.14 -7.78 -10.76
N HIS A 67 -2.17 -8.53 -10.38
CA HIS A 67 -3.05 -9.26 -11.29
C HIS A 67 -4.51 -8.80 -11.14
N LEU A 68 -5.26 -8.87 -12.23
CA LEU A 68 -6.72 -8.80 -12.22
C LEU A 68 -7.30 -10.20 -12.25
N TYR A 69 -8.22 -10.49 -11.33
CA TYR A 69 -8.93 -11.75 -11.26
C TYR A 69 -10.38 -11.58 -11.74
N THR A 70 -10.82 -12.40 -12.69
CA THR A 70 -12.20 -12.36 -13.24
C THR A 70 -12.99 -13.65 -13.01
N GLY A 71 -12.42 -14.62 -12.29
CA GLY A 71 -13.10 -15.87 -11.95
C GLY A 71 -14.20 -15.69 -10.89
N THR A 72 -15.18 -16.61 -10.88
CA THR A 72 -16.26 -16.65 -9.85
C THR A 72 -16.35 -18.00 -9.15
N GLY A 73 -15.52 -18.97 -9.50
CA GLY A 73 -15.60 -20.31 -8.94
C GLY A 73 -14.34 -21.13 -9.19
N ARG A 74 -14.34 -22.39 -8.75
CA ARG A 74 -13.15 -23.26 -8.85
C ARG A 74 -12.66 -23.47 -10.28
N ALA A 75 -13.57 -23.52 -11.26
CA ALA A 75 -13.23 -23.72 -12.67
C ALA A 75 -12.51 -22.53 -13.32
N THR A 76 -12.64 -21.31 -12.77
CA THR A 76 -12.09 -20.07 -13.34
C THR A 76 -10.98 -19.46 -12.48
N ARG A 77 -10.37 -20.26 -11.58
CA ARG A 77 -9.28 -19.82 -10.69
C ARG A 77 -8.04 -19.36 -11.43
N THR A 78 -7.87 -19.79 -12.67
CA THR A 78 -6.75 -19.42 -13.55
C THR A 78 -6.97 -18.12 -14.29
N ASN A 79 -8.16 -17.50 -14.19
CA ASN A 79 -8.47 -16.23 -14.84
C ASN A 79 -7.84 -15.05 -14.08
N CYS A 80 -6.51 -15.06 -14.00
CA CYS A 80 -5.66 -14.05 -13.40
C CYS A 80 -4.78 -13.44 -14.50
N PHE A 81 -4.88 -12.13 -14.70
CA PHE A 81 -4.21 -11.42 -15.78
C PHE A 81 -3.22 -10.40 -15.19
N LEU A 82 -1.94 -10.52 -15.53
CA LEU A 82 -0.89 -9.64 -15.02
C LEU A 82 -1.04 -8.23 -15.60
N ILE A 83 -1.16 -7.22 -14.72
CA ILE A 83 -1.29 -5.80 -15.10
C ILE A 83 -0.09 -4.95 -14.69
N ARG A 84 0.77 -5.44 -13.80
CA ARG A 84 2.03 -4.77 -13.44
C ARG A 84 3.00 -5.77 -12.82
N ASP A 85 4.25 -5.73 -13.26
CA ASP A 85 5.34 -6.56 -12.72
C ASP A 85 6.38 -5.68 -12.03
N GLY A 86 6.48 -5.80 -10.71
CA GLY A 86 7.32 -4.97 -9.86
C GLY A 86 7.05 -3.47 -10.04
N GLU A 87 8.13 -2.71 -10.22
CA GLU A 87 8.07 -1.27 -10.52
C GLU A 87 7.93 -0.99 -12.03
N GLY A 88 7.69 -2.02 -12.85
CA GLY A 88 7.49 -1.88 -14.29
C GLY A 88 6.27 -1.05 -14.67
N PRO A 89 6.16 -0.66 -15.96
CA PRO A 89 5.01 0.08 -16.47
C PRO A 89 3.73 -0.75 -16.38
N PHE A 90 2.59 -0.07 -16.49
CA PHE A 90 1.30 -0.74 -16.58
C PHE A 90 1.20 -1.56 -17.86
N ILE A 91 0.79 -2.82 -17.73
CA ILE A 91 0.67 -3.78 -18.83
C ILE A 91 -0.76 -3.71 -19.38
N LEU A 92 -0.95 -2.90 -20.42
CA LEU A 92 -2.27 -2.71 -21.04
C LEU A 92 -2.84 -4.00 -21.65
N GLY A 93 -1.97 -4.89 -22.15
CA GLY A 93 -2.38 -6.19 -22.70
C GLY A 93 -3.17 -7.02 -21.69
N GLY A 94 -2.61 -7.24 -20.50
CA GLY A 94 -3.28 -8.00 -19.44
C GLY A 94 -4.57 -7.34 -18.93
N TYR A 95 -4.66 -6.00 -19.00
CA TYR A 95 -5.92 -5.30 -18.73
C TYR A 95 -6.98 -5.62 -19.78
N ASN A 96 -6.65 -5.51 -21.07
CA ASN A 96 -7.57 -5.80 -22.16
C ASN A 96 -8.03 -7.27 -22.13
N ASP A 97 -7.12 -8.20 -21.83
CA ASP A 97 -7.44 -9.62 -21.69
C ASP A 97 -8.41 -9.87 -20.53
N ALA A 98 -8.22 -9.17 -19.40
CA ALA A 98 -9.13 -9.24 -18.27
C ALA A 98 -10.54 -8.72 -18.63
N ILE A 99 -10.64 -7.61 -19.36
CA ILE A 99 -11.92 -7.06 -19.82
C ILE A 99 -12.61 -8.04 -20.78
N ALA A 100 -11.89 -8.54 -21.78
CA ALA A 100 -12.43 -9.53 -22.72
C ALA A 100 -12.91 -10.80 -22.00
N SER A 101 -12.15 -11.28 -21.00
CA SER A 101 -12.56 -12.41 -20.15
C SER A 101 -13.83 -12.12 -19.37
N ARG A 102 -14.04 -10.88 -18.91
CA ARG A 102 -15.26 -10.49 -18.19
C ARG A 102 -16.46 -10.39 -19.13
N GLU A 103 -16.29 -9.80 -20.31
CA GLU A 103 -17.35 -9.66 -21.31
C GLU A 103 -17.82 -11.00 -21.88
N LYS A 104 -16.90 -11.93 -22.16
CA LYS A 104 -17.25 -13.29 -22.61
C LYS A 104 -18.18 -13.97 -21.61
N LYS A 105 -17.87 -13.82 -20.33
CA LYS A 105 -18.67 -14.36 -19.23
C LYS A 105 -20.02 -13.67 -19.07
N GLU A 106 -20.07 -12.34 -19.18
CA GLU A 106 -21.34 -11.61 -19.15
C GLU A 106 -22.27 -12.10 -20.28
N LYS A 107 -21.72 -12.37 -21.48
CA LYS A 107 -22.49 -12.94 -22.60
C LYS A 107 -22.97 -14.36 -22.32
N GLU A 108 -22.14 -15.21 -21.73
CA GLU A 108 -22.52 -16.59 -21.34
C GLU A 108 -23.65 -16.60 -20.29
N ILE A 109 -23.60 -15.73 -19.29
CA ILE A 109 -24.66 -15.60 -18.26
C ILE A 109 -25.97 -15.11 -18.87
N VAL A 110 -25.91 -14.13 -19.78
CA VAL A 110 -27.11 -13.59 -20.45
C VAL A 110 -27.74 -14.60 -21.41
N SER A 111 -26.95 -15.47 -22.05
CA SER A 111 -27.50 -16.56 -22.89
C SER A 111 -28.19 -17.65 -22.07
N ASP A 112 -27.68 -17.99 -20.89
CA ASP A 112 -28.24 -19.04 -20.03
C ASP A 112 -29.57 -18.60 -19.36
N GLY A 113 -29.74 -17.30 -19.12
CA GLY A 113 -30.95 -16.73 -18.50
C GLY A 113 -32.15 -16.50 -19.43
N ARG A 114 -32.05 -16.78 -20.74
CA ARG A 114 -33.16 -16.59 -21.71
C ARG A 114 -33.87 -17.90 -22.12
N GLY A 115 -33.52 -19.02 -21.51
CA GLY A 115 -34.08 -20.35 -21.80
C GLY A 115 -35.08 -20.88 -20.77
N GLY A 116 -35.86 -20.01 -20.12
CA GLY A 116 -36.90 -20.37 -19.14
C GLY A 116 -38.28 -19.88 -19.55
#